data_AF-A0A7S2XTE6-F1
#
_entry.id   AF-A0A7S2XTE6-F1
#
_cell.length_a   1.000
_cell.length_b   1.000
_cell.length_c   1.000
_cell.angle_alpha   90.00
_cell.angle_beta   90.00
_cell.angle_gamma   90.00
#
_symmetry.space_group_name_H-M   'P 1'
#
loop_
_entity.id
_entity.type
_entity.pdbx_description
1 polymer ?
#
loop_
_entity_poly.entity_id
_entity_poly.type
_entity_poly.pdbx_seq_one_letter_code
_entity_poly.pdbx_strand_id
1 'polypeptide(L)'
;MAANGNRSRFDIKRTRSHNDASSASAGSHGRRRFPEKLVDKSRRVAPLGQADVDNGASISTGLANVVSLKACQLETTLKNPITEQISPPSWGQAGLIQAERLTASPPKNPQKRQAVAGTDPERPTVEVASSLRSSRFKVIPITCIHNLQDDVDDDGVTWEFQRSVLTAVSANARYEVNFAKARYTPGPGESVVLRPSDANDNAITWDCHDVTTAPKIDNAASPLTRKNLSFQKVTRDDFEFQVGQKIGMVVYRNFAVTPEDAGMSQNSITMDELRQIFGREGSVNIYTGQIMNVSMDKKAFEHNINTFRGCSGAVIFLLDVDQEGCGVIESDYGKAIAVHVGGDRLSGGTIVNFAFKIL
;
A
#
# COMPACT_ATOMS: atom_id res chain seq x y z
N MET A 1 61.71 -8.91 -13.96
CA MET A 1 60.84 -8.24 -14.95
C MET A 1 59.48 -8.91 -14.91
N ALA A 2 58.51 -8.30 -14.25
CA ALA A 2 57.14 -8.81 -14.15
C ALA A 2 56.19 -7.63 -14.44
N ALA A 3 55.28 -7.85 -15.38
CA ALA A 3 54.41 -6.82 -15.95
C ALA A 3 53.20 -6.53 -15.05
N ASN A 4 52.99 -5.24 -14.78
CA ASN A 4 51.81 -4.69 -14.11
C ASN A 4 50.61 -4.67 -15.08
N GLY A 5 49.57 -5.46 -14.77
CA GLY A 5 48.27 -5.41 -15.45
C GLY A 5 47.36 -4.36 -14.81
N ASN A 6 47.34 -3.17 -15.40
CA ASN A 6 46.49 -2.04 -15.00
C ASN A 6 45.07 -2.26 -15.55
N ARG A 7 44.09 -2.55 -14.68
CA ARG A 7 42.67 -2.67 -15.07
C ARG A 7 41.98 -1.30 -14.98
N SER A 8 41.78 -0.70 -16.15
CA SER A 8 40.95 0.47 -16.39
C SER A 8 39.49 0.22 -15.95
N ARG A 9 39.00 1.03 -15.01
CA ARG A 9 37.57 1.15 -14.68
C ARG A 9 36.92 2.01 -15.76
N PHE A 10 36.01 1.41 -16.53
CA PHE A 10 35.11 2.13 -17.42
C PHE A 10 34.02 2.81 -16.58
N ASP A 11 34.17 4.12 -16.35
CA ASP A 11 33.07 4.98 -15.92
C ASP A 11 32.19 5.30 -17.13
N ILE A 12 31.02 4.65 -17.20
CA ILE A 12 29.97 5.00 -18.18
C ILE A 12 29.28 6.26 -17.66
N LYS A 13 29.83 7.43 -18.01
CA LYS A 13 29.11 8.70 -17.95
C LYS A 13 28.00 8.68 -19.02
N ARG A 14 26.76 8.42 -18.60
CA ARG A 14 25.57 8.72 -19.42
C ARG A 14 25.34 10.22 -19.42
N THR A 15 25.84 10.89 -20.44
CA THR A 15 25.34 12.20 -20.86
C THR A 15 23.93 12.03 -21.43
N ARG A 16 22.90 12.55 -20.75
CA ARG A 16 21.58 12.78 -21.34
C ARG A 16 21.55 14.23 -21.85
N SER A 17 21.26 14.38 -23.13
CA SER A 17 21.07 15.66 -23.79
C SER A 17 19.77 16.32 -23.30
N HIS A 18 19.92 17.50 -22.70
CA HIS A 18 18.83 18.44 -22.53
C HIS A 18 18.33 18.91 -23.90
N ASN A 19 17.05 18.67 -24.17
CA ASN A 19 16.13 19.60 -24.84
C ASN A 19 14.81 18.86 -25.03
N ASP A 20 13.86 19.09 -24.12
CA ASP A 20 12.43 19.08 -24.45
C ASP A 20 11.67 19.82 -23.35
N ALA A 21 11.44 21.10 -23.62
CA ALA A 21 10.52 21.94 -22.87
C ALA A 21 9.15 21.89 -23.56
N SER A 22 8.33 20.87 -23.31
CA SER A 22 6.88 20.96 -23.53
C SER A 22 6.09 19.83 -22.87
N SER A 23 5.08 20.24 -22.10
CA SER A 23 4.08 19.47 -21.37
C SER A 23 4.51 18.98 -19.97
N ALA A 24 4.12 19.78 -18.98
CA ALA A 24 4.05 19.40 -17.57
C ALA A 24 2.99 18.31 -17.39
N SER A 25 3.29 17.10 -17.84
CA SER A 25 2.67 15.90 -17.29
C SER A 25 3.09 15.85 -15.83
N ALA A 26 2.12 15.86 -14.90
CA ALA A 26 2.34 15.62 -13.48
C ALA A 26 2.75 14.15 -13.21
N GLY A 27 3.75 13.66 -13.97
CA GLY A 27 4.37 12.37 -13.78
C GLY A 27 5.08 12.35 -12.43
N SER A 28 5.05 11.20 -11.76
CA SER A 28 5.60 10.99 -10.42
C SER A 28 7.12 11.28 -10.40
N HIS A 29 7.51 12.55 -10.21
CA HIS A 29 8.92 12.92 -10.10
C HIS A 29 9.51 12.34 -8.80
N GLY A 30 10.69 11.74 -8.90
CA GLY A 30 11.64 11.63 -7.78
C GLY A 30 11.37 10.58 -6.70
N ARG A 31 11.45 9.28 -7.01
CA ARG A 31 11.84 8.27 -6.01
C ARG A 31 12.66 7.22 -6.71
N ARG A 32 13.97 7.26 -6.51
CA ARG A 32 14.97 6.34 -7.09
C ARG A 32 14.88 4.90 -6.58
N ARG A 33 13.94 4.56 -5.70
CA ARG A 33 13.87 3.24 -5.06
C ARG A 33 12.80 2.33 -5.66
N PHE A 34 13.29 1.13 -5.97
CA PHE A 34 12.72 -0.14 -6.42
C PHE A 34 11.51 -0.08 -7.36
N PRO A 35 11.69 -0.51 -8.62
CA PRO A 35 10.59 -0.57 -9.56
C PRO A 35 9.59 -1.66 -9.14
N GLU A 36 8.52 -1.20 -8.51
CA GLU A 36 7.17 -1.75 -8.61
C GLU A 36 6.91 -2.21 -10.05
N LYS A 37 6.41 -3.43 -10.24
CA LYS A 37 6.41 -4.03 -11.57
C LYS A 37 5.18 -4.90 -11.84
N LEU A 38 4.78 -4.84 -13.11
CA LEU A 38 3.78 -5.70 -13.70
C LEU A 38 4.27 -7.15 -13.75
N VAL A 39 3.58 -8.06 -13.06
CA VAL A 39 3.92 -9.49 -13.02
C VAL A 39 3.25 -10.22 -14.18
N ASP A 40 1.96 -9.95 -14.41
CA ASP A 40 1.12 -10.66 -15.36
C ASP A 40 0.28 -9.69 -16.19
N LYS A 41 0.62 -9.58 -17.47
CA LYS A 41 -0.05 -8.73 -18.47
C LYS A 41 -1.44 -9.23 -18.84
N SER A 42 -1.83 -10.46 -18.50
CA SER A 42 -3.12 -11.06 -18.89
C SER A 42 -4.24 -10.72 -17.92
N ARG A 43 -3.91 -10.27 -16.69
CA ARG A 43 -4.88 -9.88 -15.68
C ARG A 43 -5.67 -8.66 -16.11
N ARG A 44 -6.96 -8.63 -15.77
CA ARG A 44 -7.88 -7.56 -16.16
C ARG A 44 -8.77 -7.25 -14.99
N VAL A 45 -8.80 -5.99 -14.55
CA VAL A 45 -9.75 -5.59 -13.53
C VAL A 45 -11.16 -5.51 -14.11
N ALA A 46 -12.12 -5.97 -13.33
CA ALA A 46 -13.54 -5.85 -13.63
C ALA A 46 -14.30 -5.43 -12.37
N PRO A 47 -15.43 -4.72 -12.49
CA PRO A 47 -16.23 -4.34 -11.33
C PRO A 47 -16.71 -5.56 -10.54
N LEU A 48 -16.52 -5.54 -9.22
CA LEU A 48 -17.07 -6.50 -8.27
C LEU A 48 -17.50 -5.78 -7.00
N GLY A 49 -18.81 -5.48 -6.91
CA GLY A 49 -19.36 -4.71 -5.80
C GLY A 49 -18.92 -3.23 -5.86
N GLN A 50 -18.23 -2.76 -4.83
CA GLN A 50 -17.78 -1.36 -4.69
C GLN A 50 -16.34 -1.10 -5.18
N ALA A 51 -15.67 -2.10 -5.74
CA ALA A 51 -14.30 -2.00 -6.24
C ALA A 51 -14.15 -2.69 -7.59
N ASP A 52 -13.05 -2.41 -8.27
CA ASP A 52 -12.58 -3.16 -9.43
C ASP A 52 -11.60 -4.25 -8.95
N VAL A 53 -11.70 -5.46 -9.49
CA VAL A 53 -10.89 -6.63 -9.04
C VAL A 53 -10.26 -7.32 -10.24
N ASP A 54 -8.95 -7.59 -10.19
CA ASP A 54 -8.17 -8.19 -11.29
C ASP A 54 -8.46 -9.68 -11.54
N ASN A 55 -8.99 -10.37 -10.53
CA ASN A 55 -9.52 -11.71 -10.63
C ASN A 55 -10.72 -11.89 -9.68
N GLY A 56 -11.92 -11.60 -10.18
CA GLY A 56 -13.15 -11.69 -9.39
C GLY A 56 -13.51 -13.09 -8.86
N ALA A 57 -12.90 -14.16 -9.39
CA ALA A 57 -13.10 -15.51 -8.87
C ALA A 57 -12.29 -15.79 -7.58
N SER A 58 -11.26 -14.98 -7.30
CA SER A 58 -10.36 -15.19 -6.16
C SER A 58 -10.81 -14.53 -4.85
N ILE A 59 -11.93 -13.81 -4.85
CA ILE A 59 -12.46 -13.09 -3.70
C ILE A 59 -13.98 -13.03 -3.79
N SER A 60 -14.69 -13.21 -2.68
CA SER A 60 -16.15 -13.01 -2.69
C SER A 60 -16.51 -11.53 -2.82
N THR A 61 -17.69 -11.25 -3.40
CA THR A 61 -18.26 -9.90 -3.44
C THR A 61 -18.40 -9.29 -2.03
N GLY A 62 -18.69 -10.12 -1.02
CA GLY A 62 -18.83 -9.68 0.37
C GLY A 62 -17.52 -9.15 0.92
N LEU A 63 -16.43 -9.91 0.76
CA LEU A 63 -15.11 -9.47 1.19
C LEU A 63 -14.62 -8.27 0.39
N ALA A 64 -14.80 -8.26 -0.93
CA ALA A 64 -14.43 -7.14 -1.80
C ALA A 64 -15.07 -5.81 -1.34
N ASN A 65 -16.37 -5.83 -1.01
CA ASN A 65 -17.08 -4.67 -0.46
C ASN A 65 -16.55 -4.21 0.91
N VAL A 66 -16.08 -5.14 1.75
CA VAL A 66 -15.55 -4.80 3.08
C VAL A 66 -14.16 -4.17 2.99
N VAL A 67 -13.28 -4.71 2.14
CA VAL A 67 -11.90 -4.24 2.03
C VAL A 67 -11.76 -2.99 1.16
N SER A 68 -12.66 -2.76 0.19
CA SER A 68 -12.68 -1.54 -0.62
C SER A 68 -12.76 -0.27 0.22
N LEU A 69 -13.52 -0.32 1.32
CA LEU A 69 -13.68 0.79 2.25
C LEU A 69 -12.41 1.13 3.03
N LYS A 70 -11.42 0.21 3.06
CA LYS A 70 -10.16 0.35 3.81
C LYS A 70 -9.00 0.94 2.99
N ALA A 71 -9.22 1.20 1.71
CA ALA A 71 -8.21 1.82 0.85
C ALA A 71 -7.84 3.21 1.38
N CYS A 72 -6.55 3.44 1.62
CA CYS A 72 -6.04 4.74 2.03
C CYS A 72 -4.86 5.16 1.15
N GLN A 73 -4.95 6.36 0.63
CA GLN A 73 -3.86 6.98 -0.13
C GLN A 73 -2.95 7.75 0.81
N LEU A 74 -1.64 7.67 0.56
CA LEU A 74 -0.64 8.48 1.23
C LEU A 74 -0.11 9.54 0.27
N GLU A 75 -0.24 10.79 0.66
CA GLU A 75 0.41 11.93 0.04
C GLU A 75 1.64 12.33 0.84
N THR A 76 2.74 12.62 0.19
CA THR A 76 3.95 13.12 0.83
C THR A 76 4.51 14.30 0.07
N THR A 77 5.05 15.28 0.78
CA THR A 77 5.72 16.44 0.17
C THR A 77 7.12 16.55 0.72
N LEU A 78 8.04 16.99 -0.13
CA LEU A 78 9.42 17.28 0.23
C LEU A 78 9.65 18.79 0.19
N LYS A 79 10.70 19.26 0.88
CA LYS A 79 11.14 20.65 0.89
C LYS A 79 12.59 20.72 0.47
N ASN A 80 12.89 21.59 -0.48
CA ASN A 80 14.25 21.95 -0.81
C ASN A 80 14.79 22.91 0.28
N PRO A 81 15.83 22.54 1.05
CA PRO A 81 16.34 23.36 2.14
C PRO A 81 17.12 24.60 1.67
N ILE A 82 17.51 24.66 0.39
CA ILE A 82 18.24 25.79 -0.20
C ILE A 82 17.25 26.85 -0.72
N THR A 83 16.23 26.41 -1.46
CA THR A 83 15.28 27.31 -2.12
C THR A 83 13.99 27.51 -1.35
N GLU A 84 13.78 26.76 -0.27
CA GLU A 84 12.53 26.71 0.51
C GLU A 84 11.30 26.22 -0.30
N GLN A 85 11.54 25.74 -1.52
CA GLN A 85 10.49 25.22 -2.41
C GLN A 85 9.90 23.93 -1.86
N ILE A 86 8.57 23.79 -1.91
CA ILE A 86 7.86 22.55 -1.62
C ILE A 86 7.61 21.79 -2.92
N SER A 87 7.93 20.50 -2.93
CA SER A 87 7.67 19.62 -4.08
C SER A 87 6.17 19.46 -4.31
N PRO A 88 5.74 19.16 -5.55
CA PRO A 88 4.43 18.54 -5.76
C PRO A 88 4.28 17.28 -4.89
N PRO A 89 3.04 16.91 -4.51
CA PRO A 89 2.81 15.69 -3.74
C PRO A 89 3.28 14.45 -4.51
N SER A 90 4.06 13.60 -3.84
CA SER A 90 4.33 12.23 -4.25
C SER A 90 3.31 11.30 -3.60
N TRP A 91 2.95 10.23 -4.31
CA TRP A 91 1.88 9.33 -3.92
C TRP A 91 2.41 7.96 -3.52
N GLY A 92 1.82 7.39 -2.47
CA GLY A 92 1.98 6.01 -2.05
C GLY A 92 0.68 5.50 -1.43
N GLN A 93 0.74 4.35 -0.76
CA GLN A 93 -0.38 3.83 0.03
C GLN A 93 -0.05 3.86 1.52
N ALA A 94 -1.09 3.72 2.31
CA ALA A 94 -1.00 3.45 3.73
C ALA A 94 -2.20 2.61 4.15
N GLY A 95 -2.15 2.09 5.37
CA GLY A 95 -3.26 1.36 5.98
C GLY A 95 -3.58 1.83 7.38
N LEU A 96 -4.70 1.35 7.89
CA LEU A 96 -5.12 1.52 9.27
C LEU A 96 -5.26 0.15 9.92
N ILE A 97 -4.46 -0.15 10.93
CA ILE A 97 -4.57 -1.40 11.69
C ILE A 97 -5.40 -1.17 12.95
N GLN A 98 -6.40 -2.01 13.18
CA GLN A 98 -7.24 -1.98 14.37
C GLN A 98 -6.43 -2.33 15.60
N ALA A 99 -6.60 -1.54 16.64
CA ALA A 99 -6.15 -1.82 17.99
C ALA A 99 -7.37 -1.98 18.91
N GLU A 100 -7.37 -1.36 20.08
CA GLU A 100 -8.40 -1.54 21.08
C GLU A 100 -9.74 -0.90 20.66
N ARG A 101 -10.87 -1.54 20.99
CA ARG A 101 -12.20 -0.95 20.79
C ARG A 101 -12.32 0.32 21.63
N LEU A 102 -12.79 1.41 21.03
CA LEU A 102 -13.10 2.64 21.74
C LEU A 102 -14.44 2.48 22.45
N THR A 103 -14.44 2.69 23.76
CA THR A 103 -15.68 2.76 24.54
C THR A 103 -16.47 3.96 24.03
N ALA A 104 -17.74 3.75 23.69
CA ALA A 104 -18.59 4.88 23.32
C ALA A 104 -18.67 5.82 24.53
N SER A 105 -18.31 7.09 24.35
CA SER A 105 -18.56 8.09 25.39
C SER A 105 -20.04 8.03 25.76
N PRO A 106 -20.38 7.97 27.06
CA PRO A 106 -21.76 8.05 27.49
C PRO A 106 -22.42 9.26 26.81
N PRO A 107 -23.63 9.13 26.24
CA PRO A 107 -24.29 10.26 25.62
C PRO A 107 -24.38 11.40 26.63
N LYS A 108 -23.80 12.57 26.32
CA LYS A 108 -23.77 13.74 27.23
C LYS A 108 -25.16 14.17 27.68
N ASN A 109 -26.18 13.86 26.90
CA ASN A 109 -27.58 13.94 27.29
C ASN A 109 -28.20 12.57 26.98
N PRO A 110 -28.46 11.70 27.98
CA PRO A 110 -29.38 10.61 27.76
C PRO A 110 -30.72 11.26 27.40
N GLN A 111 -31.07 11.28 26.12
CA GLN A 111 -32.41 11.69 25.72
C GLN A 111 -33.36 10.82 26.55
N LYS A 112 -34.06 11.45 27.50
CA LYS A 112 -35.15 10.81 28.23
C LYS A 112 -36.01 10.19 27.14
N ARG A 113 -36.09 8.86 27.11
CA ARG A 113 -36.99 8.14 26.20
C ARG A 113 -38.38 8.68 26.50
N GLN A 114 -38.83 9.68 25.75
CA GLN A 114 -40.22 10.06 25.74
C GLN A 114 -40.92 8.88 25.08
N ALA A 115 -41.65 8.11 25.89
CA ALA A 115 -42.57 7.12 25.39
C ALA A 115 -43.55 7.87 24.48
N VAL A 116 -43.38 7.75 23.16
CA VAL A 116 -44.33 8.29 22.19
C VAL A 116 -45.51 7.32 22.18
N ALA A 117 -46.41 7.51 23.15
CA ALA A 117 -47.75 6.96 23.11
C ALA A 117 -48.57 7.88 22.20
N GLY A 118 -48.61 7.57 20.90
CA GLY A 118 -49.37 8.35 19.92
C GLY A 118 -49.53 7.55 18.64
N THR A 119 -50.69 6.92 18.50
CA THR A 119 -51.20 6.29 17.29
C THR A 119 -51.53 7.37 16.26
N ASP A 120 -50.54 7.80 15.47
CA ASP A 120 -50.76 8.72 14.36
C ASP A 120 -50.39 8.01 13.04
N PRO A 121 -51.37 7.57 12.23
CA PRO A 121 -51.14 6.68 11.08
C PRO A 121 -50.56 7.36 9.83
N GLU A 122 -50.25 8.66 9.86
CA GLU A 122 -49.83 9.40 8.64
C GLU A 122 -48.47 10.11 8.76
N ARG A 123 -47.62 9.72 9.72
CA ARG A 123 -46.29 10.34 9.80
C ARG A 123 -45.35 9.72 8.76
N PRO A 124 -44.79 10.51 7.82
CA PRO A 124 -43.81 10.00 6.87
C PRO A 124 -42.70 9.31 7.64
N THR A 125 -42.32 8.12 7.18
CA THR A 125 -41.13 7.39 7.62
C THR A 125 -39.92 8.30 7.43
N VAL A 126 -39.67 9.15 8.41
CA VAL A 126 -38.34 9.67 8.67
C VAL A 126 -37.56 8.40 8.84
N GLU A 127 -36.77 8.06 7.81
CA GLU A 127 -35.63 7.18 7.96
C GLU A 127 -34.87 7.81 9.12
N VAL A 128 -35.17 7.33 10.33
CA VAL A 128 -34.30 7.40 11.47
C VAL A 128 -33.17 6.54 10.99
N ALA A 129 -32.31 7.16 10.16
CA ALA A 129 -31.08 6.63 9.66
C ALA A 129 -30.45 6.14 10.93
N SER A 130 -30.56 4.83 11.11
CA SER A 130 -29.99 4.19 12.26
C SER A 130 -28.54 4.53 12.02
N SER A 131 -28.06 5.54 12.74
CA SER A 131 -26.67 5.71 13.04
C SER A 131 -26.36 4.50 13.90
N LEU A 132 -26.39 3.32 13.24
CA LEU A 132 -25.71 2.11 13.61
C LEU A 132 -24.36 2.67 14.00
N ARG A 133 -24.17 2.76 15.32
CA ARG A 133 -22.99 3.31 15.92
C ARG A 133 -21.89 2.39 15.45
N SER A 134 -21.33 2.71 14.28
CA SER A 134 -20.28 1.92 13.68
C SER A 134 -19.24 1.80 14.77
N SER A 135 -18.95 0.56 15.17
CA SER A 135 -18.04 0.34 16.29
C SER A 135 -16.74 1.06 15.96
N ARG A 136 -16.23 1.79 16.94
CA ARG A 136 -15.01 2.56 16.78
C ARG A 136 -13.86 1.86 17.47
N PHE A 137 -12.69 1.95 16.87
CA PHE A 137 -11.45 1.32 17.30
C PHE A 137 -10.35 2.37 17.27
N LYS A 138 -9.41 2.25 18.20
CA LYS A 138 -8.11 2.88 18.05
C LYS A 138 -7.50 2.31 16.78
N VAL A 139 -6.87 3.16 15.98
CA VAL A 139 -6.22 2.73 14.73
C VAL A 139 -4.78 3.19 14.68
N ILE A 140 -3.92 2.34 14.13
CA ILE A 140 -2.49 2.62 13.93
C ILE A 140 -2.28 2.80 12.43
N PRO A 141 -1.99 4.02 11.95
CA PRO A 141 -1.55 4.23 10.58
C PRO A 141 -0.24 3.50 10.32
N ILE A 142 -0.15 2.84 9.16
CA ILE A 142 1.02 2.06 8.73
C ILE A 142 1.35 2.36 7.27
N THR A 143 2.64 2.42 6.94
CA THR A 143 3.14 2.56 5.56
C THR A 143 4.60 2.08 5.48
N CYS A 144 5.24 2.22 4.32
CA CYS A 144 6.66 1.94 4.12
C CYS A 144 7.56 3.09 4.54
N ILE A 145 8.77 2.78 4.99
CA ILE A 145 9.74 3.79 5.41
C ILE A 145 10.22 4.59 4.20
N HIS A 146 10.49 3.93 3.07
CA HIS A 146 10.92 4.64 1.85
C HIS A 146 9.88 5.63 1.31
N ASN A 147 8.61 5.54 1.75
CA ASN A 147 7.62 6.55 1.41
C ASN A 147 7.86 7.90 2.12
N LEU A 148 8.75 7.94 3.11
CA LEU A 148 8.93 9.03 4.05
C LEU A 148 10.39 9.48 4.13
N GLN A 149 11.19 9.10 3.13
CA GLN A 149 12.61 9.43 3.05
C GLN A 149 12.83 10.76 2.33
N ASP A 150 13.99 11.35 2.64
CA ASP A 150 14.56 12.43 1.84
C ASP A 150 14.91 11.87 0.44
N ASP A 151 14.81 12.70 -0.59
CA ASP A 151 15.19 12.33 -1.96
C ASP A 151 16.35 13.18 -2.46
N VAL A 152 17.13 12.66 -3.40
CA VAL A 152 18.24 13.40 -4.01
C VAL A 152 17.99 13.48 -5.50
N ASP A 153 17.85 14.71 -5.99
CA ASP A 153 17.59 14.95 -7.41
C ASP A 153 18.83 14.70 -8.30
N ASP A 154 18.70 15.01 -9.58
CA ASP A 154 19.77 14.79 -10.58
C ASP A 154 20.93 15.78 -10.42
N ASP A 155 20.71 16.92 -9.77
CA ASP A 155 21.73 17.92 -9.45
C ASP A 155 22.43 17.62 -8.11
N GLY A 156 22.04 16.56 -7.41
CA GLY A 156 22.58 16.17 -6.11
C GLY A 156 22.01 16.97 -4.95
N VAL A 157 20.94 17.76 -5.16
CA VAL A 157 20.28 18.50 -4.10
C VAL A 157 19.37 17.55 -3.32
N THR A 158 19.51 17.57 -1.99
CA THR A 158 18.65 16.78 -1.10
C THR A 158 17.35 17.53 -0.82
N TRP A 159 16.23 16.89 -1.15
CA TRP A 159 14.88 17.30 -0.81
C TRP A 159 14.44 16.59 0.47
N GLU A 160 14.22 17.36 1.53
CA GLU A 160 13.89 16.82 2.83
C GLU A 160 12.41 16.46 2.94
N PHE A 161 12.08 15.31 3.52
CA PHE A 161 10.70 14.99 3.82
C PHE A 161 10.09 16.03 4.78
N GLN A 162 8.98 16.63 4.35
CA GLN A 162 8.30 17.70 5.07
C GLN A 162 7.05 17.18 5.79
N ARG A 163 6.21 16.41 5.08
CA ARG A 163 4.83 16.14 5.51
C ARG A 163 4.28 14.87 4.87
N SER A 164 3.42 14.17 5.62
CA SER A 164 2.56 13.10 5.10
C SER A 164 1.08 13.35 5.42
N VAL A 165 0.22 13.14 4.42
CA VAL A 165 -1.24 13.24 4.53
C VAL A 165 -1.88 11.92 4.11
N LEU A 166 -2.68 11.34 4.99
CA LEU A 166 -3.48 10.15 4.76
C LEU A 166 -4.89 10.55 4.29
N THR A 167 -5.33 9.98 3.17
CA THR A 167 -6.71 10.13 2.67
C THR A 167 -7.43 8.79 2.72
N ALA A 168 -8.44 8.66 3.58
CA ALA A 168 -9.32 7.49 3.60
C ALA A 168 -10.49 7.73 2.64
N VAL A 169 -10.53 7.00 1.53
CA VAL A 169 -11.41 7.27 0.37
C VAL A 169 -12.87 7.33 0.77
N SER A 170 -13.34 6.32 1.51
CA SER A 170 -14.72 6.18 1.95
C SER A 170 -15.12 7.17 3.06
N ALA A 171 -14.16 7.86 3.67
CA ALA A 171 -14.42 8.93 4.63
C ALA A 171 -14.34 10.33 4.00
N ASN A 172 -13.82 10.45 2.77
CA ASN A 172 -13.47 11.70 2.11
C ASN A 172 -12.76 12.68 3.06
N ALA A 173 -11.81 12.16 3.85
CA ALA A 173 -11.18 12.92 4.92
C ALA A 173 -9.66 12.77 4.86
N ARG A 174 -8.97 13.89 5.03
CA ARG A 174 -7.52 14.05 4.95
C ARG A 174 -6.98 14.26 6.36
N TYR A 175 -5.92 13.54 6.72
CA TYR A 175 -5.30 13.61 8.04
C TYR A 175 -3.81 13.74 7.87
N GLU A 176 -3.23 14.74 8.51
CA GLU A 176 -1.79 14.79 8.67
C GLU A 176 -1.35 13.73 9.68
N VAL A 177 -0.34 12.95 9.31
CA VAL A 177 0.13 11.81 10.09
C VAL A 177 1.64 11.93 10.24
N ASN A 178 2.15 11.77 11.47
CA ASN A 178 3.58 11.79 11.76
C ASN A 178 4.07 10.37 12.00
N PHE A 179 4.76 9.79 11.03
CA PHE A 179 5.29 8.43 11.13
C PHE A 179 6.60 8.40 11.94
N ALA A 180 6.77 7.38 12.78
CA ALA A 180 7.89 7.26 13.71
C ALA A 180 9.27 7.22 13.02
N LYS A 181 9.36 6.62 11.83
CA LYS A 181 10.58 6.53 11.03
C LYS A 181 10.56 7.45 9.80
N ALA A 182 9.89 8.59 9.87
CA ALA A 182 10.07 9.62 8.84
C ALA A 182 11.55 10.07 8.80
N ARG A 183 12.08 10.27 7.59
CA ARG A 183 13.50 10.60 7.33
C ARG A 183 14.50 9.52 7.77
N TYR A 184 14.05 8.30 8.01
CA TYR A 184 14.93 7.23 8.46
C TYR A 184 15.83 6.73 7.32
N THR A 185 17.13 6.71 7.60
CA THR A 185 18.14 6.07 6.75
C THR A 185 18.61 4.77 7.42
N PRO A 186 18.44 3.61 6.79
CA PRO A 186 18.93 2.34 7.32
C PRO A 186 20.44 2.37 7.60
N GLY A 187 20.85 1.91 8.77
CA GLY A 187 22.26 1.72 9.10
C GLY A 187 22.85 0.46 8.44
N PRO A 188 24.19 0.35 8.38
CA PRO A 188 24.85 -0.89 7.97
C PRO A 188 24.39 -2.08 8.81
N GLY A 189 24.07 -3.20 8.16
CA GLY A 189 23.68 -4.44 8.83
C GLY A 189 22.19 -4.60 9.17
N GLU A 190 21.36 -3.60 8.88
CA GLU A 190 19.89 -3.71 9.01
C GLU A 190 19.24 -4.50 7.87
N SER A 191 20.01 -4.89 6.87
CA SER A 191 19.50 -5.53 5.66
C SER A 191 18.79 -6.85 5.98
N VAL A 192 17.65 -7.05 5.33
CA VAL A 192 16.84 -8.27 5.42
C VAL A 192 17.10 -9.12 4.19
N VAL A 193 17.48 -10.37 4.41
CA VAL A 193 17.66 -11.35 3.31
C VAL A 193 16.28 -11.93 2.96
N LEU A 194 15.73 -11.49 1.83
CA LEU A 194 14.45 -11.96 1.31
C LEU A 194 14.60 -13.35 0.69
N ARG A 195 15.69 -13.55 -0.04
CA ARG A 195 16.08 -14.83 -0.64
C ARG A 195 17.59 -15.00 -0.53
N PRO A 196 18.10 -16.14 -0.02
CA PRO A 196 19.53 -16.42 -0.05
C PRO A 196 20.02 -16.54 -1.50
N SER A 197 21.32 -16.37 -1.71
CA SER A 197 21.94 -16.74 -2.99
C SER A 197 21.85 -18.25 -3.22
N ASP A 198 21.64 -18.66 -4.46
CA ASP A 198 21.74 -20.06 -4.87
C ASP A 198 22.68 -20.22 -6.09
N ALA A 199 22.66 -21.39 -6.72
CA ALA A 199 23.52 -21.67 -7.86
C ALA A 199 23.18 -20.84 -9.12
N ASN A 200 21.98 -20.27 -9.20
CA ASN A 200 21.43 -19.60 -10.37
C ASN A 200 21.24 -18.09 -10.17
N ASP A 201 21.00 -17.65 -8.93
CA ASP A 201 20.68 -16.27 -8.61
C ASP A 201 21.46 -15.73 -7.39
N ASN A 202 21.76 -14.43 -7.44
CA ASN A 202 22.29 -13.71 -6.29
C ASN A 202 21.26 -13.60 -5.17
N ALA A 203 21.74 -13.39 -3.95
CA ALA A 203 20.86 -13.10 -2.82
C ALA A 203 20.01 -11.85 -3.10
N ILE A 204 18.73 -11.91 -2.74
CA ILE A 204 17.84 -10.75 -2.77
C ILE A 204 17.82 -10.18 -1.35
N THR A 205 18.32 -8.97 -1.20
CA THR A 205 18.37 -8.25 0.08
C THR A 205 17.58 -6.96 0.01
N TRP A 206 16.90 -6.61 1.11
CA TRP A 206 16.26 -5.31 1.32
C TRP A 206 17.03 -4.54 2.38
N ASP A 207 17.10 -3.21 2.30
CA ASP A 207 17.96 -2.41 3.21
C ASP A 207 17.56 -2.49 4.69
N CYS A 208 16.28 -2.70 4.98
CA CYS A 208 15.75 -2.81 6.35
C CYS A 208 14.36 -3.49 6.38
N HIS A 209 13.78 -3.66 7.57
CA HIS A 209 12.35 -3.93 7.69
C HIS A 209 11.56 -2.65 7.35
N ASP A 210 11.14 -2.54 6.09
CA ASP A 210 10.63 -1.31 5.45
C ASP A 210 9.16 -1.02 5.76
N VAL A 211 8.83 -1.02 7.05
CA VAL A 211 7.49 -0.73 7.58
C VAL A 211 7.64 0.19 8.77
N THR A 212 6.80 1.23 8.82
CA THR A 212 6.71 2.14 9.97
C THR A 212 5.26 2.45 10.31
N THR A 213 5.05 2.83 11.56
CA THR A 213 3.76 3.23 12.10
C THR A 213 3.77 4.68 12.53
N ALA A 214 2.59 5.27 12.65
CA ALA A 214 2.37 6.55 13.32
C ALA A 214 1.77 6.35 14.73
N PRO A 215 1.70 7.38 15.57
CA PRO A 215 0.94 7.33 16.82
C PRO A 215 -0.49 6.84 16.61
N LYS A 216 -1.02 6.13 17.61
CA LYS A 216 -2.41 5.66 17.64
C LYS A 216 -3.37 6.84 17.50
N ILE A 217 -4.36 6.72 16.62
CA ILE A 217 -5.51 7.63 16.55
C ILE A 217 -6.60 7.03 17.41
N ASP A 218 -6.89 7.66 18.55
CA ASP A 218 -7.85 7.20 19.56
C ASP A 218 -9.04 8.13 19.78
N ASN A 219 -9.13 9.21 19.00
CA ASN A 219 -10.27 10.11 19.02
C ASN A 219 -11.50 9.47 18.35
N ALA A 220 -12.49 9.05 19.16
CA ALA A 220 -13.74 8.49 18.67
C ALA A 220 -14.55 9.45 17.78
N ALA A 221 -14.27 10.75 17.73
CA ALA A 221 -14.87 11.65 16.75
C ALA A 221 -14.25 11.49 15.36
N SER A 222 -12.98 11.11 15.27
CA SER A 222 -12.26 10.96 13.99
C SER A 222 -12.92 9.89 13.11
N PRO A 223 -13.34 10.21 11.88
CA PRO A 223 -13.80 9.23 10.90
C PRO A 223 -12.91 7.99 10.75
N LEU A 224 -11.57 8.13 10.87
CA LEU A 224 -10.62 7.01 10.71
C LEU A 224 -10.79 5.90 11.76
N THR A 225 -11.40 6.20 12.90
CA THR A 225 -11.62 5.20 13.96
C THR A 225 -12.77 4.24 13.67
N ARG A 226 -13.50 4.38 12.56
CA ARG A 226 -14.60 3.46 12.21
C ARG A 226 -14.05 2.07 11.84
N LYS A 227 -14.68 1.00 12.34
CA LYS A 227 -14.29 -0.41 12.10
C LYS A 227 -14.11 -0.74 10.62
N ASN A 228 -15.01 -0.23 9.77
CA ASN A 228 -14.99 -0.56 8.35
C ASN A 228 -13.78 0.02 7.61
N LEU A 229 -13.09 1.02 8.16
CA LEU A 229 -11.93 1.69 7.53
C LEU A 229 -10.58 1.07 7.89
N SER A 230 -10.55 0.12 8.82
CA SER A 230 -9.31 -0.43 9.37
C SER A 230 -9.30 -1.95 9.32
N PHE A 231 -8.13 -2.54 9.14
CA PHE A 231 -7.94 -3.98 9.11
C PHE A 231 -7.73 -4.54 10.50
N GLN A 232 -8.29 -5.70 10.78
CA GLN A 232 -7.82 -6.52 11.90
C GLN A 232 -6.55 -7.25 11.46
N LYS A 233 -5.57 -7.39 12.36
CA LYS A 233 -4.41 -8.24 12.15
C LYS A 233 -4.77 -9.69 12.52
N VAL A 234 -4.16 -10.67 11.88
CA VAL A 234 -4.22 -12.07 12.34
C VAL A 234 -3.47 -12.20 13.67
N THR A 235 -4.15 -12.67 14.72
CA THR A 235 -3.61 -12.72 16.09
C THR A 235 -3.42 -14.13 16.64
N ARG A 236 -3.68 -15.18 15.84
CA ARG A 236 -3.42 -16.55 16.31
C ARG A 236 -1.91 -16.81 16.28
N ASP A 237 -1.43 -17.60 17.23
CA ASP A 237 -0.01 -17.91 17.38
C ASP A 237 0.48 -18.94 16.35
N ASP A 238 -0.42 -19.77 15.84
CA ASP A 238 -0.17 -20.82 14.84
C ASP A 238 -0.28 -20.33 13.39
N PHE A 239 -0.56 -19.04 13.15
CA PHE A 239 -0.54 -18.48 11.80
C PHE A 239 0.88 -18.21 11.34
N GLU A 240 1.26 -18.85 10.24
CA GLU A 240 2.51 -18.62 9.54
C GLU A 240 2.27 -18.26 8.07
N PHE A 241 3.21 -17.52 7.48
CA PHE A 241 3.23 -17.35 6.02
C PHE A 241 3.54 -18.69 5.36
N GLN A 242 2.75 -19.05 4.36
CA GLN A 242 2.94 -20.28 3.59
C GLN A 242 2.83 -19.97 2.10
N VAL A 243 3.67 -20.62 1.30
CA VAL A 243 3.57 -20.56 -0.16
C VAL A 243 2.20 -21.07 -0.58
N GLY A 244 1.55 -20.36 -1.50
CA GLY A 244 0.20 -20.67 -1.99
C GLY A 244 -0.93 -19.94 -1.28
N GLN A 245 -0.70 -19.32 -0.11
CA GLN A 245 -1.70 -18.51 0.58
C GLN A 245 -2.26 -17.42 -0.34
N LYS A 246 -3.58 -17.37 -0.48
CA LYS A 246 -4.25 -16.39 -1.35
C LYS A 246 -4.35 -15.05 -0.64
N ILE A 247 -3.87 -14.01 -1.31
CA ILE A 247 -3.73 -12.68 -0.73
C ILE A 247 -4.26 -11.61 -1.67
N GLY A 248 -4.78 -10.54 -1.08
CA GLY A 248 -5.26 -9.36 -1.77
C GLY A 248 -4.53 -8.11 -1.30
N MET A 249 -4.46 -7.12 -2.18
CA MET A 249 -3.96 -5.79 -1.90
C MET A 249 -4.98 -4.80 -2.42
N VAL A 250 -5.48 -3.93 -1.54
CA VAL A 250 -6.43 -2.88 -1.92
C VAL A 250 -5.69 -1.55 -2.08
N VAL A 251 -5.91 -0.90 -3.22
CA VAL A 251 -5.19 0.32 -3.63
C VAL A 251 -6.20 1.35 -4.12
N TYR A 252 -5.98 2.60 -3.72
CA TYR A 252 -6.64 3.74 -4.33
C TYR A 252 -5.61 4.73 -4.87
N ARG A 253 -5.92 5.32 -6.01
CA ARG A 253 -5.11 6.39 -6.59
C ARG A 253 -5.98 7.36 -7.36
N ASN A 254 -5.51 8.59 -7.46
CA ASN A 254 -6.09 9.67 -8.26
C ASN A 254 -5.22 10.03 -9.48
N PHE A 255 -4.23 9.19 -9.81
CA PHE A 255 -3.33 9.36 -10.96
C PHE A 255 -3.40 8.15 -11.90
N ALA A 256 -3.15 8.40 -13.18
CA ALA A 256 -3.08 7.34 -14.18
C ALA A 256 -1.74 6.59 -14.05
N VAL A 257 -1.77 5.27 -14.21
CA VAL A 257 -0.54 4.45 -14.27
C VAL A 257 0.07 4.61 -15.65
N THR A 258 1.34 5.03 -15.72
CA THR A 258 2.09 5.11 -16.96
C THR A 258 2.87 3.81 -17.22
N PRO A 259 3.38 3.56 -18.44
CA PRO A 259 4.25 2.42 -18.69
C PRO A 259 5.48 2.40 -17.77
N GLU A 260 6.05 3.56 -17.45
CA GLU A 260 7.20 3.66 -16.55
C GLU A 260 6.84 3.25 -15.12
N ASP A 261 5.67 3.67 -14.61
CA ASP A 261 5.18 3.25 -13.29
C ASP A 261 4.98 1.73 -13.21
N ALA A 262 4.65 1.07 -14.32
CA ALA A 262 4.50 -0.38 -14.42
C ALA A 262 5.82 -1.13 -14.69
N GLY A 263 6.95 -0.42 -14.79
CA GLY A 263 8.27 -0.97 -15.12
C GLY A 263 8.39 -1.46 -16.57
N MET A 264 7.65 -0.82 -17.48
CA MET A 264 7.57 -1.10 -18.91
C MET A 264 8.13 0.05 -19.75
N SER A 265 8.48 -0.23 -21.02
CA SER A 265 8.89 0.81 -21.96
C SER A 265 7.67 1.55 -22.53
N GLN A 266 7.81 2.85 -22.84
CA GLN A 266 6.71 3.75 -23.24
C GLN A 266 5.88 3.27 -24.43
N ASN A 267 6.43 2.42 -25.31
CA ASN A 267 5.75 1.93 -26.51
C ASN A 267 5.30 0.46 -26.41
N SER A 268 5.47 -0.18 -25.24
CA SER A 268 5.15 -1.60 -25.07
C SER A 268 3.74 -1.88 -24.58
N ILE A 269 2.99 -0.83 -24.22
CA ILE A 269 1.61 -0.92 -23.74
C ILE A 269 0.91 0.44 -23.87
N THR A 270 -0.36 0.42 -24.23
CA THR A 270 -1.21 1.62 -24.30
C THR A 270 -1.77 1.99 -22.93
N MET A 271 -2.19 3.25 -22.77
CA MET A 271 -2.85 3.71 -21.54
C MET A 271 -4.18 2.98 -21.27
N ASP A 272 -4.91 2.58 -22.30
CA ASP A 272 -6.16 1.84 -22.12
C ASP A 272 -5.92 0.39 -21.69
N GLU A 273 -4.87 -0.26 -22.19
CA GLU A 273 -4.43 -1.55 -21.67
C GLU A 273 -3.97 -1.45 -20.21
N LEU A 274 -3.22 -0.40 -19.85
CA LEU A 274 -2.87 -0.15 -18.45
C LEU A 274 -4.10 0.06 -17.58
N ARG A 275 -5.13 0.77 -18.06
CA ARG A 275 -6.40 0.91 -17.35
C ARG A 275 -7.18 -0.39 -17.23
N GLN A 276 -7.05 -1.28 -18.19
CA GLN A 276 -7.65 -2.61 -18.09
C GLN A 276 -6.90 -3.50 -17.08
N ILE A 277 -5.58 -3.35 -16.93
CA ILE A 277 -4.76 -4.15 -16.02
C ILE A 277 -4.80 -3.61 -14.58
N PHE A 278 -4.71 -2.29 -14.42
CA PHE A 278 -4.60 -1.61 -13.13
C PHE A 278 -5.86 -0.81 -12.75
N GLY A 279 -6.90 -0.85 -13.58
CA GLY A 279 -8.11 -0.05 -13.40
C GLY A 279 -7.94 1.42 -13.70
N ARG A 280 -8.96 2.21 -13.37
CA ARG A 280 -8.97 3.65 -13.63
C ARG A 280 -8.55 4.44 -12.40
N GLU A 281 -7.97 5.61 -12.67
CA GLU A 281 -7.79 6.66 -11.69
C GLU A 281 -9.13 7.02 -11.03
N GLY A 282 -9.11 7.29 -9.72
CA GLY A 282 -10.30 7.63 -8.95
C GLY A 282 -11.14 6.43 -8.50
N SER A 283 -10.77 5.18 -8.83
CA SER A 283 -11.43 3.97 -8.34
C SER A 283 -10.59 3.21 -7.31
N VAL A 284 -11.28 2.45 -6.45
CA VAL A 284 -10.64 1.48 -5.56
C VAL A 284 -10.44 0.19 -6.35
N ASN A 285 -9.20 -0.29 -6.38
CA ASN A 285 -8.80 -1.49 -7.09
C ASN A 285 -8.28 -2.53 -6.10
N ILE A 286 -8.68 -3.78 -6.27
CA ILE A 286 -8.19 -4.92 -5.51
C ILE A 286 -7.39 -5.79 -6.47
N TYR A 287 -6.12 -5.98 -6.14
CA TYR A 287 -5.24 -6.89 -6.85
C TYR A 287 -5.04 -8.13 -6.01
N THR A 288 -5.28 -9.29 -6.60
CA THR A 288 -5.19 -10.57 -5.90
C THR A 288 -3.95 -11.33 -6.33
N GLY A 289 -3.62 -12.39 -5.61
CA GLY A 289 -2.47 -13.22 -5.93
C GLY A 289 -2.22 -14.21 -4.83
N GLN A 290 -0.97 -14.66 -4.75
CA GLN A 290 -0.54 -15.60 -3.72
C GLN A 290 0.88 -15.33 -3.29
N ILE A 291 1.21 -15.84 -2.10
CA ILE A 291 2.59 -15.93 -1.63
C ILE A 291 3.35 -16.95 -2.49
N MET A 292 4.47 -16.52 -3.06
CA MET A 292 5.33 -17.33 -3.93
C MET A 292 6.53 -17.89 -3.18
N ASN A 293 7.03 -17.16 -2.19
CA ASN A 293 8.17 -17.56 -1.37
C ASN A 293 8.10 -16.85 -0.02
N VAL A 294 8.68 -17.44 1.03
CA VAL A 294 8.74 -16.86 2.38
C VAL A 294 10.21 -16.74 2.79
N SER A 295 10.59 -15.57 3.29
CA SER A 295 11.93 -15.32 3.81
C SER A 295 12.30 -16.28 4.95
N MET A 296 13.60 -16.52 5.14
CA MET A 296 14.10 -17.46 6.16
C MET A 296 13.65 -17.10 7.58
N ASP A 297 13.56 -15.81 7.91
CA ASP A 297 13.13 -15.33 9.23
C ASP A 297 11.60 -15.19 9.36
N LYS A 298 10.85 -15.55 8.32
CA LYS A 298 9.39 -15.44 8.22
C LYS A 298 8.84 -14.03 8.46
N LYS A 299 9.66 -12.97 8.28
CA LYS A 299 9.22 -11.57 8.43
C LYS A 299 8.86 -10.90 7.11
N ALA A 300 9.22 -11.51 5.99
CA ALA A 300 8.87 -11.04 4.67
C ALA A 300 8.48 -12.20 3.75
N PHE A 301 7.81 -11.88 2.65
CA PHE A 301 7.48 -12.84 1.61
C PHE A 301 7.45 -12.20 0.22
N GLU A 302 7.58 -13.04 -0.79
CA GLU A 302 7.39 -12.70 -2.20
C GLU A 302 5.96 -13.00 -2.63
N HIS A 303 5.40 -12.19 -3.52
CA HIS A 303 4.08 -12.40 -4.09
C HIS A 303 4.02 -12.07 -5.58
N ASN A 304 2.98 -12.57 -6.24
CA ASN A 304 2.73 -12.38 -7.67
C ASN A 304 1.58 -11.41 -8.00
N ILE A 305 1.12 -10.62 -7.03
CA ILE A 305 0.18 -9.51 -7.26
C ILE A 305 0.82 -8.50 -8.22
N ASN A 306 0.07 -8.03 -9.21
CA ASN A 306 0.50 -6.92 -10.08
C ASN A 306 0.66 -5.63 -9.28
N THR A 307 1.79 -4.94 -9.45
CA THR A 307 2.02 -3.65 -8.79
C THR A 307 2.58 -2.61 -9.75
N PHE A 308 2.56 -1.35 -9.30
CA PHE A 308 3.03 -0.19 -10.05
C PHE A 308 3.48 0.88 -9.03
N ARG A 309 4.21 1.87 -9.51
CA ARG A 309 4.73 2.93 -8.65
C ARG A 309 3.61 3.62 -7.87
N GLY A 310 3.72 3.56 -6.55
CA GLY A 310 2.73 4.11 -5.62
C GLY A 310 1.83 3.07 -4.96
N CYS A 311 2.08 1.77 -5.14
CA CYS A 311 1.47 0.68 -4.36
C CYS A 311 2.12 0.48 -2.99
N SER A 312 3.41 0.80 -2.83
CA SER A 312 4.12 0.70 -1.55
C SER A 312 3.35 1.33 -0.38
N GLY A 313 3.26 0.57 0.71
CA GLY A 313 2.50 0.92 1.91
C GLY A 313 1.09 0.32 1.93
N ALA A 314 0.65 -0.34 0.86
CA ALA A 314 -0.64 -0.99 0.80
C ALA A 314 -0.67 -2.19 1.74
N VAL A 315 -1.77 -2.34 2.46
CA VAL A 315 -1.97 -3.49 3.34
C VAL A 315 -2.34 -4.72 2.51
N ILE A 316 -1.61 -5.80 2.74
CA ILE A 316 -1.92 -7.12 2.19
C ILE A 316 -2.79 -7.87 3.19
N PHE A 317 -3.90 -8.43 2.70
CA PHE A 317 -4.89 -9.17 3.48
C PHE A 317 -5.15 -10.56 2.90
N LEU A 318 -5.72 -11.46 3.71
CA LEU A 318 -6.07 -12.81 3.29
C LEU A 318 -7.40 -12.84 2.53
N LEU A 319 -7.44 -13.52 1.38
CA LEU A 319 -8.68 -13.75 0.61
C LEU A 319 -9.55 -14.84 1.27
N ASP A 320 -10.80 -14.95 0.83
CA ASP A 320 -11.79 -15.92 1.34
C ASP A 320 -12.08 -17.09 0.40
N VAL A 321 -11.41 -17.17 -0.75
CA VAL A 321 -11.59 -18.21 -1.76
C VAL A 321 -10.28 -19.00 -1.95
N ASP A 322 -10.40 -20.32 -2.14
CA ASP A 322 -9.30 -21.25 -2.45
C ASP A 322 -8.12 -21.22 -1.46
N GLN A 323 -8.41 -21.16 -0.17
CA GLN A 323 -7.43 -21.14 0.92
C GLN A 323 -7.08 -22.53 1.49
N GLU A 324 -7.66 -23.59 0.94
CA GLU A 324 -7.49 -24.96 1.44
C GLU A 324 -6.01 -25.38 1.48
N GLY A 325 -5.60 -26.01 2.58
CA GLY A 325 -4.24 -26.52 2.75
C GLY A 325 -3.16 -25.50 3.13
N CYS A 326 -3.50 -24.20 3.25
CA CYS A 326 -2.50 -23.14 3.50
C CYS A 326 -2.51 -22.57 4.94
N GLY A 327 -3.14 -23.27 5.89
CA GLY A 327 -3.21 -22.87 7.30
C GLY A 327 -4.10 -21.65 7.61
N VAL A 328 -4.83 -21.14 6.62
CA VAL A 328 -5.80 -20.04 6.77
C VAL A 328 -7.16 -20.63 7.14
N ILE A 329 -7.84 -20.04 8.13
CA ILE A 329 -9.22 -20.43 8.47
C ILE A 329 -10.16 -19.26 8.23
N GLU A 330 -11.47 -19.54 8.20
CA GLU A 330 -12.51 -18.55 7.90
C GLU A 330 -12.41 -17.26 8.72
N SER A 331 -12.05 -17.38 10.00
CA SER A 331 -11.91 -16.22 10.89
C SER A 331 -10.79 -15.25 10.49
N ASP A 332 -9.88 -15.60 9.57
CA ASP A 332 -8.81 -14.72 9.10
C ASP A 332 -9.12 -13.96 7.82
N TYR A 333 -10.18 -14.33 7.13
CA TYR A 333 -10.53 -13.71 5.86
C TYR A 333 -10.67 -12.19 6.02
N GLY A 334 -10.02 -11.43 5.14
CA GLY A 334 -9.97 -9.98 5.19
C GLY A 334 -9.08 -9.39 6.29
N LYS A 335 -8.35 -10.19 7.07
CA LYS A 335 -7.37 -9.69 8.03
C LYS A 335 -6.05 -9.36 7.35
N ALA A 336 -5.41 -8.30 7.84
CA ALA A 336 -4.10 -7.86 7.40
C ALA A 336 -3.00 -8.79 7.93
N ILE A 337 -2.02 -9.05 7.07
CA ILE A 337 -0.88 -9.91 7.37
C ILE A 337 0.47 -9.23 7.10
N ALA A 338 0.51 -8.29 6.14
CA ALA A 338 1.73 -7.63 5.71
C ALA A 338 1.45 -6.27 5.05
N VAL A 339 2.52 -5.56 4.71
CA VAL A 339 2.53 -4.32 3.93
C VAL A 339 3.40 -4.54 2.70
N HIS A 340 2.89 -4.21 1.52
CA HIS A 340 3.66 -4.25 0.28
C HIS A 340 4.74 -3.17 0.29
N VAL A 341 5.99 -3.51 -0.09
CA VAL A 341 7.14 -2.59 -0.02
C VAL A 341 7.81 -2.28 -1.36
N GLY A 342 7.48 -3.02 -2.43
CA GLY A 342 8.08 -2.84 -3.75
C GLY A 342 8.41 -4.16 -4.43
N GLY A 343 9.20 -4.11 -5.50
CA GLY A 343 9.55 -5.29 -6.28
C GLY A 343 10.93 -5.21 -6.92
N ASP A 344 11.36 -6.34 -7.50
CA ASP A 344 12.63 -6.44 -8.22
C ASP A 344 12.50 -7.34 -9.46
N ARG A 345 13.46 -7.24 -10.38
CA ARG A 345 13.59 -8.12 -11.54
C ARG A 345 14.83 -9.00 -11.39
N LEU A 346 14.61 -10.30 -11.38
CA LEU A 346 15.66 -11.31 -11.30
C LEU A 346 16.43 -11.43 -12.61
N SER A 347 17.58 -12.12 -12.57
CA SER A 347 18.49 -12.38 -13.70
C SER A 347 17.78 -12.91 -14.95
N GLY A 348 16.73 -13.71 -14.75
CA GLY A 348 15.91 -14.30 -15.81
C GLY A 348 14.76 -13.43 -16.32
N GLY A 349 14.66 -12.16 -15.90
CA GLY A 349 13.54 -11.29 -16.26
C GLY A 349 12.28 -11.49 -15.43
N THR A 350 12.24 -12.53 -14.59
CA THR A 350 11.16 -12.78 -13.61
C THR A 350 11.01 -11.59 -12.69
N ILE A 351 9.78 -11.14 -12.51
CA ILE A 351 9.42 -10.04 -11.64
C ILE A 351 8.86 -10.62 -10.35
N VAL A 352 9.36 -10.14 -9.22
CA VAL A 352 8.87 -10.50 -7.89
C VAL A 352 8.54 -9.25 -7.09
N ASN A 353 7.46 -9.31 -6.34
CA ASN A 353 7.03 -8.24 -5.45
C ASN A 353 7.16 -8.70 -4.00
N PHE A 354 7.46 -7.79 -3.09
CA PHE A 354 7.81 -8.10 -1.71
C PHE A 354 6.84 -7.45 -0.73
N ALA A 355 6.64 -8.13 0.38
CA ALA A 355 5.87 -7.60 1.49
C ALA A 355 6.50 -7.97 2.83
N PHE A 356 6.32 -7.09 3.81
CA PHE A 356 6.86 -7.23 5.16
C PHE A 356 5.74 -7.40 6.17
N LYS A 357 5.94 -8.31 7.12
CA LYS A 357 5.00 -8.60 8.21
C LYS A 357 4.68 -7.34 9.00
N ILE A 358 3.41 -7.21 9.36
CA ILE A 358 2.95 -6.18 10.32
C ILE A 358 3.40 -6.64 11.71
N LEU A 359 4.38 -5.93 12.29
CA LEU A 359 4.93 -6.25 13.61
C LEU A 359 3.90 -6.12 14.73
#